data_AF-A0A3N4YLQ4-F1
#
_entry.id   AF-A0A3N4YLQ4-F1
#
_cell.length_a   1.000
_cell.length_b   1.000
_cell.length_c   1.000
_cell.angle_alpha   90.00
_cell.angle_beta   90.00
_cell.angle_gamma   90.00
#
_symmetry.space_group_name_H-M   'P 1'
#
loop_
_entity.id
_entity.type
_entity.pdbx_description
1 polymer ?
#
loop_
_entity_poly.entity_id
_entity_poly.type
_entity_poly.pdbx_seq_one_letter_code
_entity_poly.pdbx_strand_id
1 'polypeptide(L)'
;MTELDHHHWMNRAIELAEKCPRVEGAFSVGAVIVGSDGVEISYGYSRETDPKVHAEESALDKLDADDPRLAQATIYSTLEPCSERATKTRPPCTDRILRAGIPRVVIAWREPSTFVAECVGVEKLQQEGVQVVELADLADAAMAMNRHLDLS
;
A
#
# COMPACT_ATOMS: atom_id res chain seq x y z
N MET A 1 6.93 5.75 16.23
CA MET A 1 7.82 5.76 15.05
C MET A 1 8.14 7.19 14.69
N THR A 2 9.38 7.42 14.30
CA THR A 2 9.94 8.71 13.85
C THR A 2 9.91 8.79 12.32
N GLU A 3 10.21 9.96 11.76
CA GLU A 3 10.38 10.10 10.30
C GLU A 3 11.45 9.15 9.73
N LEU A 4 12.58 8.98 10.44
CA LEU A 4 13.64 8.05 10.00
C LEU A 4 13.13 6.60 9.93
N ASP A 5 12.25 6.20 10.86
CA ASP A 5 11.62 4.88 10.80
C ASP A 5 10.70 4.78 9.58
N HIS A 6 9.97 5.85 9.25
CA HIS A 6 9.09 5.86 8.09
C HIS A 6 9.83 5.71 6.77
N HIS A 7 10.96 6.38 6.59
CA HIS A 7 11.80 6.23 5.40
C HIS A 7 12.37 4.83 5.28
N HIS A 8 12.82 4.24 6.39
CA HIS A 8 13.33 2.88 6.40
C HIS A 8 12.29 1.88 5.86
N TRP A 9 11.08 1.91 6.41
CA TRP A 9 10.01 1.00 6.00
C TRP A 9 9.44 1.31 4.61
N MET A 10 9.42 2.58 4.20
CA MET A 10 9.03 2.93 2.84
C MET A 10 10.06 2.44 1.82
N ASN A 11 11.36 2.59 2.08
CA ASN A 11 12.39 2.01 1.20
C ASN A 11 12.27 0.49 1.11
N ARG A 12 11.94 -0.17 2.22
CA ARG A 12 11.63 -1.60 2.22
C ARG A 12 10.42 -1.94 1.33
N ALA A 13 9.37 -1.12 1.36
CA ALA A 13 8.23 -1.26 0.46
C ALA A 13 8.62 -1.04 -1.02
N ILE A 14 9.52 -0.09 -1.31
CA ILE A 14 10.06 0.15 -2.65
C ILE A 14 10.82 -1.07 -3.16
N GLU A 15 11.71 -1.67 -2.35
CA GLU A 15 12.41 -2.92 -2.70
C GLU A 15 11.46 -4.07 -3.04
N LEU A 16 10.30 -4.14 -2.38
CA LEU A 16 9.27 -5.13 -2.68
C LEU A 16 8.57 -4.83 -4.00
N ALA A 17 8.31 -3.56 -4.31
CA ALA A 17 7.77 -3.15 -5.61
C ALA A 17 8.68 -3.59 -6.77
N GLU A 18 10.00 -3.65 -6.56
CA GLU A 18 10.96 -4.13 -7.56
C GLU A 18 10.78 -5.61 -7.94
N LYS A 19 10.17 -6.41 -7.04
CA LYS A 19 9.92 -7.85 -7.26
C LYS A 19 8.67 -8.11 -8.10
N CYS A 20 7.87 -7.09 -8.39
CA CYS A 20 6.64 -7.24 -9.16
C CYS A 20 6.95 -7.71 -10.59
N PRO A 21 6.30 -8.79 -11.07
CA PRO A 21 6.26 -9.08 -12.50
C PRO A 21 5.71 -7.85 -13.25
N ARG A 22 6.44 -7.32 -14.25
CA ARG A 22 5.97 -6.14 -15.01
C ARG A 22 4.83 -6.53 -15.94
N VAL A 23 3.80 -5.69 -16.00
CA VAL A 23 2.66 -5.86 -16.90
C VAL A 23 2.20 -4.49 -17.39
N GLU A 24 1.73 -4.43 -18.63
CA GLU A 24 1.06 -3.24 -19.14
C GLU A 24 -0.29 -3.06 -18.43
N GLY A 25 -0.62 -1.82 -18.04
CA GLY A 25 -1.93 -1.46 -17.48
C GLY A 25 -2.16 -1.78 -16.00
N ALA A 26 -1.11 -2.06 -15.22
CA ALA A 26 -1.24 -2.15 -13.75
C ALA A 26 0.04 -1.72 -13.03
N PHE A 27 -0.13 -1.00 -11.92
CA PHE A 27 1.00 -0.57 -11.10
C PHE A 27 1.72 -1.75 -10.41
N SER A 28 3.04 -1.59 -10.29
CA SER A 28 3.92 -2.34 -9.41
C SER A 28 4.01 -1.60 -8.08
N VAL A 29 3.44 -2.21 -7.05
CA VAL A 29 3.30 -1.63 -5.70
C VAL A 29 3.93 -2.60 -4.71
N GLY A 30 4.57 -2.07 -3.68
CA GLY A 30 5.03 -2.85 -2.53
C GLY A 30 4.38 -2.34 -1.25
N ALA A 31 4.17 -3.24 -0.31
CA ALA A 31 3.59 -2.92 0.99
C ALA A 31 4.25 -3.68 2.14
N VAL A 32 4.34 -3.04 3.30
CA VAL A 32 4.89 -3.62 4.54
C VAL A 32 3.97 -3.28 5.69
N ILE A 33 3.67 -4.24 6.55
CA ILE A 33 2.92 -4.05 7.80
C ILE A 33 3.91 -4.18 8.96
N VAL A 34 3.97 -3.15 9.79
CA VAL A 34 4.94 -3.04 10.90
C VAL A 34 4.18 -2.88 12.21
N GLY A 35 4.59 -3.64 13.23
CA GLY A 35 4.03 -3.57 14.58
C GLY A 35 4.41 -2.29 15.32
N SER A 36 3.72 -2.02 16.43
CA SER A 36 4.03 -0.88 17.30
C SER A 36 5.40 -1.01 17.99
N ASP A 37 5.94 -2.23 18.04
CA ASP A 37 7.30 -2.56 18.48
C ASP A 37 8.37 -2.27 17.41
N GLY A 38 7.98 -1.83 16.22
CA GLY A 38 8.90 -1.55 15.11
C GLY A 38 9.39 -2.80 14.39
N VAL A 39 8.68 -3.94 14.50
CA VAL A 39 9.03 -5.19 13.81
C VAL A 39 8.14 -5.40 12.59
N GLU A 40 8.72 -5.85 11.48
CA GLU A 40 7.95 -6.27 10.29
C GLU A 40 7.05 -7.48 10.65
N ILE A 41 5.74 -7.30 10.52
CA ILE A 41 4.72 -8.34 10.75
C ILE A 41 4.50 -9.16 9.47
N SER A 42 4.34 -8.45 8.35
CA SER A 42 4.07 -9.03 7.04
C SER A 42 4.46 -8.04 5.94
N TYR A 43 4.55 -8.53 4.72
CA TYR A 43 4.82 -7.72 3.54
C TYR A 43 4.11 -8.29 2.32
N GLY A 44 4.02 -7.51 1.25
CA GLY A 44 3.44 -7.95 -0.02
C GLY A 44 3.89 -7.09 -1.18
N TYR A 45 3.69 -7.59 -2.39
CA TYR A 45 3.89 -6.82 -3.61
C TYR A 45 2.84 -7.22 -4.65
N SER A 46 2.58 -6.32 -5.61
CA SER A 46 1.61 -6.58 -6.67
C SER A 46 1.97 -7.87 -7.41
N ARG A 47 0.96 -8.70 -7.66
CA ARG A 47 1.10 -9.95 -8.41
C ARG A 47 1.99 -11.03 -7.76
N GLU A 48 2.12 -10.99 -6.43
CA GLU A 48 2.90 -11.98 -5.68
C GLU A 48 2.30 -13.39 -5.74
N THR A 49 1.00 -13.52 -5.50
CA THR A 49 0.30 -14.83 -5.43
C THR A 49 -0.55 -15.12 -6.66
N ASP A 50 -1.15 -14.09 -7.25
CA ASP A 50 -1.96 -14.19 -8.46
C ASP A 50 -1.88 -12.89 -9.29
N PRO A 51 -2.17 -12.91 -10.61
CA PRO A 51 -2.02 -11.74 -11.49
C PRO A 51 -2.84 -10.48 -11.11
N LYS A 52 -3.76 -10.56 -10.15
CA LYS A 52 -4.64 -9.47 -9.74
C LYS A 52 -4.43 -9.05 -8.28
N VAL A 53 -3.56 -9.72 -7.52
CA VAL A 53 -3.35 -9.37 -6.11
C VAL A 53 -2.65 -8.01 -6.01
N HIS A 54 -3.15 -7.12 -5.15
CA HIS A 54 -2.48 -5.87 -4.80
C HIS A 54 -1.50 -6.10 -3.65
N ALA A 55 -0.55 -5.20 -3.46
CA ALA A 55 0.48 -5.35 -2.45
C ALA A 55 -0.08 -5.43 -1.03
N GLU A 56 -1.01 -4.53 -0.68
CA GLU A 56 -1.65 -4.46 0.64
C GLU A 56 -2.52 -5.70 0.88
N GLU A 57 -3.21 -6.16 -0.16
CA GLU A 57 -3.96 -7.41 -0.12
C GLU A 57 -3.04 -8.61 0.13
N SER A 58 -1.94 -8.72 -0.60
CA SER A 58 -0.97 -9.82 -0.41
C SER A 58 -0.34 -9.80 0.99
N ALA A 59 -0.07 -8.61 1.54
CA ALA A 59 0.46 -8.47 2.89
C ALA A 59 -0.56 -8.90 3.96
N LEU A 60 -1.83 -8.51 3.81
CA LEU A 60 -2.91 -8.84 4.73
C LEU A 60 -3.34 -10.31 4.65
N ASP A 61 -3.40 -10.89 3.46
CA ASP A 61 -3.85 -12.28 3.25
C ASP A 61 -2.89 -13.33 3.87
N LYS A 62 -1.69 -12.92 4.32
CA LYS A 62 -0.71 -13.75 5.04
C LYS A 62 -0.92 -13.79 6.56
N LEU A 63 -1.87 -13.00 7.07
CA LEU A 63 -2.13 -12.85 8.49
C LEU A 63 -3.51 -13.39 8.83
N ASP A 64 -3.67 -13.82 10.09
CA ASP A 64 -4.99 -14.09 10.63
C ASP A 64 -5.79 -12.78 10.70
N ALA A 65 -7.07 -12.82 10.35
CA ALA A 65 -7.93 -11.63 10.32
C ALA A 65 -8.04 -10.94 11.70
N ASP A 66 -7.90 -11.71 12.77
CA ASP A 66 -7.96 -11.26 14.17
C ASP A 66 -6.57 -11.11 14.81
N ASP A 67 -5.50 -10.99 14.01
CA ASP A 67 -4.15 -10.81 14.53
C ASP A 67 -4.08 -9.54 15.43
N PRO A 68 -3.82 -9.70 16.75
CA PRO A 68 -3.91 -8.59 17.70
C PRO A 68 -2.86 -7.50 17.45
N ARG A 69 -1.81 -7.80 16.67
CA ARG A 69 -0.77 -6.82 16.33
C ARG A 69 -1.29 -5.74 15.39
N LEU A 70 -2.31 -6.02 14.59
CA LEU A 70 -2.85 -5.11 13.57
C LEU A 70 -3.49 -3.85 14.16
N ALA A 71 -4.11 -3.96 15.34
CA ALA A 71 -4.79 -2.85 16.02
C ALA A 71 -3.88 -1.67 16.40
N GLN A 72 -2.56 -1.86 16.37
CA GLN A 72 -1.56 -0.81 16.60
C GLN A 72 -0.52 -0.73 15.47
N ALA A 73 -0.73 -1.50 14.40
CA ALA A 73 0.22 -1.59 13.30
C ALA A 73 0.21 -0.32 12.44
N THR A 74 1.20 -0.25 11.56
CA THR A 74 1.25 0.71 10.47
C THR A 74 1.48 -0.04 9.17
N ILE A 75 0.70 0.28 8.15
CA ILE A 75 0.96 -0.20 6.78
C ILE A 75 1.67 0.89 5.97
N TYR A 76 2.77 0.51 5.34
CA TYR A 76 3.52 1.32 4.39
C TYR A 76 3.17 0.82 3.00
N SER A 77 2.70 1.68 2.10
CA SER A 77 2.38 1.33 0.72
C SER A 77 3.06 2.32 -0.22
N THR A 78 3.75 1.83 -1.24
CA THR A 78 4.46 2.73 -2.18
C THR A 78 3.49 3.63 -2.96
N LEU A 79 2.28 3.14 -3.22
CA LEU A 79 1.18 3.85 -3.88
C LEU A 79 0.00 4.00 -2.92
N GLU A 80 -0.77 5.07 -3.08
CA GLU A 80 -2.07 5.24 -2.43
C GLU A 80 -2.95 3.97 -2.52
N PRO A 81 -3.48 3.47 -1.39
CA PRO A 81 -4.38 2.33 -1.42
C PRO A 81 -5.65 2.62 -2.19
N CYS A 82 -5.98 1.76 -3.16
CA CYS A 82 -7.14 1.97 -4.01
C CYS A 82 -8.46 2.07 -3.22
N SER A 83 -9.30 3.05 -3.58
CA SER A 83 -10.68 3.21 -3.10
C SER A 83 -11.69 2.37 -3.89
N GLU A 84 -11.34 2.02 -5.14
CA GLU A 84 -12.10 1.17 -6.04
C GLU A 84 -11.20 0.13 -6.73
N ARG A 85 -11.79 -0.94 -7.29
CA ARG A 85 -11.05 -1.93 -8.07
C ARG A 85 -11.76 -2.30 -9.37
N ALA A 86 -10.95 -2.60 -10.38
CA ALA A 86 -11.43 -3.21 -11.62
C ALA A 86 -12.00 -4.63 -11.38
N THR A 87 -11.37 -5.40 -10.48
CA THR A 87 -11.86 -6.74 -10.10
C THR A 87 -12.94 -6.62 -9.02
N LYS A 88 -14.21 -6.51 -9.44
CA LYS A 88 -15.37 -6.25 -8.55
C LYS A 88 -15.62 -7.30 -7.46
N THR A 89 -15.05 -8.50 -7.58
CA THR A 89 -15.17 -9.56 -6.56
C THR A 89 -14.19 -9.42 -5.39
N ARG A 90 -13.19 -8.54 -5.50
CA ARG A 90 -12.20 -8.31 -4.43
C ARG A 90 -12.43 -6.92 -3.82
N PRO A 91 -12.48 -6.80 -2.49
CA PRO A 91 -12.66 -5.49 -1.86
C PRO A 91 -11.46 -4.56 -2.17
N PRO A 92 -11.70 -3.24 -2.24
CA PRO A 92 -10.65 -2.21 -2.28
C PRO A 92 -9.63 -2.36 -1.15
N CYS A 93 -8.39 -1.92 -1.38
CA CYS A 93 -7.34 -2.00 -0.36
C CYS A 93 -7.67 -1.13 0.86
N THR A 94 -8.29 0.03 0.66
CA THR A 94 -8.85 0.85 1.76
C THR A 94 -9.81 0.05 2.65
N ASP A 95 -10.78 -0.66 2.07
CA ASP A 95 -11.72 -1.49 2.84
C ASP A 95 -11.02 -2.63 3.59
N ARG A 96 -9.99 -3.22 2.99
CA ARG A 96 -9.20 -4.27 3.63
C ARG A 96 -8.44 -3.74 4.84
N ILE A 97 -7.78 -2.58 4.71
CA ILE A 97 -7.06 -1.90 5.80
C ILE A 97 -8.01 -1.55 6.94
N LEU A 98 -9.19 -1.00 6.62
CA LEU A 98 -10.21 -0.64 7.61
C LEU A 98 -10.73 -1.88 8.36
N ARG A 99 -11.03 -2.97 7.65
CA ARG A 99 -11.47 -4.23 8.27
C ARG A 99 -10.39 -4.85 9.15
N ALA A 100 -9.12 -4.72 8.77
CA ALA A 100 -7.99 -5.18 9.57
C ALA A 100 -7.76 -4.32 10.83
N GLY A 101 -8.45 -3.18 10.97
CA GLY A 101 -8.30 -2.29 12.12
C GLY A 101 -6.94 -1.62 12.22
N ILE A 102 -6.22 -1.46 11.10
CA ILE A 102 -4.91 -0.80 11.08
C ILE A 102 -5.12 0.72 11.21
N PRO A 103 -4.61 1.38 12.27
CA PRO A 103 -4.91 2.78 12.54
C PRO A 103 -4.03 3.77 11.77
N ARG A 104 -2.96 3.30 11.12
CA ARG A 104 -2.01 4.16 10.39
C ARG A 104 -1.61 3.60 9.04
N VAL A 105 -1.65 4.46 8.04
CA VAL A 105 -1.19 4.21 6.67
C VAL A 105 -0.13 5.25 6.32
N VAL A 106 0.96 4.81 5.70
CA VAL A 106 2.03 5.68 5.22
C VAL A 106 2.20 5.43 3.74
N ILE A 107 2.15 6.47 2.92
CA ILE A 107 2.28 6.38 1.47
C ILE A 107 3.41 7.28 0.96
N ALA A 108 3.99 6.93 -0.19
CA ALA A 108 4.99 7.77 -0.86
C ALA A 108 4.43 8.46 -2.11
N TRP A 109 3.59 7.77 -2.87
CA TRP A 109 3.06 8.28 -4.14
C TRP A 109 1.53 8.22 -4.13
N ARG A 110 0.87 9.36 -4.33
CA ARG A 110 -0.58 9.41 -4.61
C ARG A 110 -0.86 8.87 -6.01
N GLU A 111 -1.97 8.16 -6.19
CA GLU A 111 -2.29 7.58 -7.49
C GLU A 111 -2.56 8.69 -8.52
N PRO A 112 -1.84 8.74 -9.66
CA PRO A 112 -2.13 9.72 -10.70
C PRO A 112 -3.47 9.38 -11.35
N SER A 113 -4.14 10.38 -11.93
CA SER A 113 -5.46 10.25 -12.58
C SER A 113 -5.49 9.34 -13.82
N THR A 114 -4.39 8.63 -14.11
CA THR A 114 -4.14 7.82 -15.30
C THR A 114 -5.06 6.60 -15.41
N PHE A 115 -5.29 5.87 -14.31
CA PHE A 115 -6.11 4.63 -14.32
C PHE A 115 -7.43 4.77 -13.57
N VAL A 116 -7.52 5.73 -12.64
CA VAL A 116 -8.74 6.07 -11.89
C VAL A 116 -8.84 7.59 -11.89
N ALA A 117 -9.93 8.13 -12.45
CA ALA A 117 -10.07 9.58 -12.64
C ALA A 117 -9.99 10.38 -11.32
N GLU A 118 -10.38 9.76 -10.21
CA GLU A 118 -10.29 10.32 -8.85
C GLU A 118 -10.06 9.17 -7.84
N CYS A 119 -8.81 8.74 -7.66
CA CYS A 119 -8.50 7.89 -6.49
C CYS A 119 -8.68 8.75 -5.23
N VAL A 120 -9.52 8.27 -4.32
CA VAL A 120 -9.90 8.97 -3.07
C VAL A 120 -9.55 8.11 -1.86
N GLY A 121 -8.48 7.32 -1.98
CA GLY A 121 -8.06 6.33 -1.01
C GLY A 121 -7.62 6.97 0.30
N VAL A 122 -6.79 8.01 0.20
CA VAL A 122 -6.35 8.82 1.34
C VAL A 122 -7.54 9.44 2.06
N GLU A 123 -8.44 10.09 1.32
CA GLU A 123 -9.58 10.81 1.88
C GLU A 123 -10.52 9.84 2.60
N LYS A 124 -10.79 8.68 2.00
CA LYS A 124 -11.61 7.62 2.61
C LYS A 124 -11.01 7.10 3.92
N LEU A 125 -9.70 6.83 3.94
CA LEU A 125 -9.02 6.37 5.16
C LEU A 125 -9.08 7.42 6.27
N GLN A 126 -8.82 8.69 5.94
CA GLN A 126 -8.88 9.79 6.90
C GLN A 126 -10.29 10.01 7.46
N GLN A 127 -11.33 9.90 6.63
CA GLN A 127 -12.73 10.02 7.04
C GLN A 127 -13.14 8.95 8.06
N GLU A 128 -12.57 7.74 7.95
CA GLU A 128 -12.79 6.61 8.86
C GLU A 128 -11.83 6.65 10.07
N GLY A 129 -11.06 7.73 10.25
CA GLY A 129 -10.21 7.95 11.42
C GLY A 129 -8.82 7.31 11.34
N VAL A 130 -8.40 6.80 10.18
CA VAL A 130 -7.04 6.30 9.96
C VAL A 130 -6.08 7.47 9.79
N GLN A 131 -4.97 7.45 10.52
CA GLN A 131 -3.89 8.41 10.32
C GLN A 131 -3.17 8.11 9.00
N VAL A 132 -3.18 9.05 8.06
CA VAL A 132 -2.42 8.94 6.81
C VAL A 132 -1.22 9.89 6.85
N VAL A 133 -0.03 9.36 6.56
CA VAL A 133 1.22 10.13 6.42
C VAL A 133 1.72 10.01 4.98
N GLU A 134 2.09 11.13 4.37
CA GLU A 134 2.56 11.19 2.99
C GLU A 134 4.04 11.58 2.93
N LEU A 135 4.88 10.68 2.42
CA LEU A 135 6.32 10.86 2.22
C LEU A 135 6.59 11.36 0.80
N ALA A 136 6.18 12.60 0.52
CA ALA A 136 6.26 13.19 -0.82
C ALA A 136 7.70 13.26 -1.37
N ASP A 137 8.71 13.28 -0.50
CA ASP A 137 10.13 13.26 -0.86
C ASP A 137 10.59 11.89 -1.39
N LEU A 138 9.85 10.81 -1.12
CA LEU A 138 10.08 9.47 -1.67
C LEU A 138 9.16 9.12 -2.86
N ALA A 139 8.30 10.05 -3.30
CA ALA A 139 7.36 9.81 -4.40
C ALA A 139 8.05 9.36 -5.70
N ASP A 140 9.14 10.03 -6.08
CA ASP A 140 9.89 9.69 -7.29
C ASP A 140 10.51 8.29 -7.24
N ALA A 141 10.98 7.87 -6.06
CA ALA A 141 11.56 6.55 -5.84
C ALA A 141 10.46 5.46 -5.89
N ALA A 142 9.31 5.72 -5.24
CA ALA A 142 8.15 4.82 -5.28
C ALA A 142 7.55 4.67 -6.69
N MET A 143 7.53 5.75 -7.47
CA MET A 143 7.06 5.74 -8.86
C MET A 143 8.05 5.05 -9.81
N ALA A 144 9.33 4.94 -9.48
CA ALA A 144 10.39 4.56 -10.42
C ALA A 144 10.13 3.23 -11.17
N MET A 145 9.56 2.22 -10.48
CA MET A 145 9.26 0.93 -11.10
C MET A 145 8.09 0.95 -12.08
N ASN A 146 7.30 2.03 -12.06
CA ASN A 146 6.11 2.25 -12.88
C ASN A 146 6.36 3.14 -14.10
N ARG A 147 7.60 3.59 -14.34
CA ARG A 147 7.97 4.43 -15.50
C ARG A 147 7.78 3.79 -16.88
N HIS A 148 7.44 2.50 -16.91
CA HIS A 148 7.08 1.79 -18.13
C HIS A 148 5.62 2.04 -18.53
N LEU A 149 4.78 2.51 -17.61
CA LEU A 149 3.40 2.87 -17.86
C LEU A 149 3.34 4.30 -18.42
N ASP A 150 2.35 4.56 -19.28
CA ASP A 150 2.03 5.92 -19.69
C ASP A 150 1.26 6.60 -18.56
N LEU A 151 1.93 7.46 -17.79
CA LEU A 151 1.39 8.14 -16.60
C LEU A 151 0.89 9.57 -16.89
N SER A 152 0.78 9.92 -18.18
CA SER A 152 0.37 11.25 -18.66
C SER A 152 -1.04 11.65 -18.24
#